data_AF-A0A9D7KCB3-F1
#
_entry.id   AF-A0A9D7KCB3-F1
#
_cell.length_a   1.000
_cell.length_b   1.000
_cell.length_c   1.000
_cell.angle_alpha   90.00
_cell.angle_beta   90.00
_cell.angle_gamma   90.00
#
_symmetry.space_group_name_H-M   'P 1'
#
loop_
_entity.id
_entity.type
_entity.pdbx_description
1 polymer ?
#
loop_
_entity_poly.entity_id
_entity_poly.type
_entity_poly.pdbx_seq_one_letter_code
_entity_poly.pdbx_strand_id
1 'polypeptide(L)'
;MKAIMKYLSVTVLTLLCSAAWSFDFEEEFKKVLKDSVQKKIEEKSDAATSSALLGLVGISQEEEITIGRQIAGNLLGASALVKDQGLQSYVNNVGRWVASQSERPDLAWHFGVIESSDVNAFAAPGGYIFLTRGLYSLLQNEAELAGVLGHEIGHVIRKHHLKILQQSSLVDLGGKLISKRIGGNDKVQKLIGNGAEIVARSLDKNAEFEADRIAVVLAARAGYDAFALPEVLQKIGHFANDDGSVALLFKTHPLPDDRLEKLGLAMNDRLEDVKGKTLVARFYRIKP
;
A
#
# COMPACT_ATOMS: atom_id res chain seq x y z
N MET A 1 -32.21 -56.38 -9.21
CA MET A 1 -32.47 -55.00 -9.71
C MET A 1 -31.98 -54.03 -8.64
N LYS A 2 -30.80 -53.42 -8.86
CA LYS A 2 -30.61 -51.97 -9.13
C LYS A 2 -30.96 -51.11 -7.90
N ALA A 3 -30.00 -50.79 -7.03
CA ALA A 3 -29.09 -49.64 -7.11
C ALA A 3 -29.82 -48.29 -6.92
N ILE A 4 -29.92 -47.79 -5.67
CA ILE A 4 -30.16 -46.38 -5.35
C ILE A 4 -29.49 -46.06 -4.01
N MET A 5 -28.22 -45.66 -4.03
CA MET A 5 -27.59 -44.93 -2.92
C MET A 5 -26.38 -44.15 -3.43
N LYS A 6 -26.61 -42.94 -3.94
CA LYS A 6 -25.63 -41.89 -4.17
C LYS A 6 -26.39 -40.66 -4.64
N TYR A 7 -26.65 -39.70 -3.77
CA TYR A 7 -26.76 -38.25 -4.04
C TYR A 7 -26.90 -37.55 -2.68
N LEU A 8 -25.77 -37.37 -1.99
CA LEU A 8 -25.66 -36.33 -0.97
C LEU A 8 -25.34 -35.04 -1.73
N SER A 9 -26.37 -34.41 -2.31
CA SER A 9 -26.25 -33.10 -2.94
C SER A 9 -26.38 -32.05 -1.84
N VAL A 10 -25.28 -31.35 -1.59
CA VAL A 10 -25.20 -30.16 -0.76
C VAL A 10 -26.09 -29.10 -1.42
N THR A 11 -27.22 -28.79 -0.80
CA THR A 11 -28.05 -27.65 -1.20
C THR A 11 -28.44 -26.86 0.04
N VAL A 12 -28.18 -25.55 -0.06
CA VAL A 12 -28.73 -24.45 0.74
C VAL A 12 -28.25 -24.33 2.19
N LEU A 13 -27.12 -23.63 2.36
CA LEU A 13 -26.97 -22.72 3.49
C LEU A 13 -26.42 -21.37 3.00
N THR A 14 -27.19 -20.72 2.15
CA THR A 14 -27.05 -19.29 1.80
C THR A 14 -28.28 -18.58 2.31
N LEU A 15 -28.29 -18.27 3.61
CA LEU A 15 -29.18 -17.28 4.22
C LEU A 15 -28.72 -17.09 5.67
N LEU A 16 -27.90 -16.05 5.88
CA LEU A 16 -27.76 -15.24 7.11
C LEU A 16 -26.39 -14.54 7.09
N CYS A 17 -26.29 -13.46 6.31
CA CYS A 17 -25.43 -12.31 6.67
C CYS A 17 -25.80 -11.16 5.74
N SER A 18 -26.93 -10.53 6.04
CA SER A 18 -27.42 -9.33 5.36
C SER A 18 -27.94 -8.38 6.42
N ALA A 19 -27.04 -7.77 7.20
CA ALA A 19 -27.35 -6.57 7.96
C ALA A 19 -26.05 -5.88 8.42
N ALA A 20 -25.85 -4.67 7.89
CA ALA A 20 -25.26 -3.52 8.57
C ALA A 20 -23.85 -3.65 9.19
N TRP A 21 -22.84 -3.40 8.35
CA TRP A 21 -21.65 -2.66 8.79
C TRP A 21 -21.57 -1.39 7.93
N SER A 22 -22.45 -0.42 8.19
CA SER A 22 -22.16 0.96 7.79
C SER A 22 -21.06 1.46 8.73
N PHE A 23 -19.81 1.24 8.33
CA PHE A 23 -18.63 1.71 9.04
C PHE A 23 -18.54 3.23 8.87
N ASP A 24 -18.81 3.96 9.95
CA ASP A 24 -18.71 5.43 9.98
C ASP A 24 -17.27 5.82 10.28
N PHE A 25 -16.48 5.92 9.20
CA PHE A 25 -15.06 6.25 9.23
C PHE A 25 -14.79 7.57 9.99
N GLU A 26 -15.74 8.52 10.02
CA GLU A 26 -15.55 9.82 10.65
C GLU A 26 -15.58 9.74 12.18
N GLU A 27 -16.52 8.97 12.75
CA GLU A 27 -16.61 8.76 14.20
C GLU A 27 -15.43 7.94 14.74
N GLU A 28 -14.99 6.93 13.98
CA GLU A 28 -13.83 6.13 14.34
C GLU A 28 -12.54 6.96 14.28
N PHE A 29 -12.43 7.86 13.30
CA PHE A 29 -11.33 8.80 13.20
C PHE A 29 -11.32 9.84 14.33
N LYS A 30 -12.48 10.38 14.72
CA LYS A 30 -12.60 11.30 15.88
C LYS A 30 -12.19 10.63 17.19
N LYS A 31 -12.54 9.37 17.36
CA LYS A 31 -12.14 8.56 18.52
C LYS A 31 -10.62 8.34 18.54
N VAL A 32 -10.04 7.99 17.39
CA VAL A 32 -8.58 7.85 17.22
C VAL A 32 -7.84 9.16 17.51
N LEU A 33 -8.35 10.31 17.07
CA LEU A 33 -7.75 11.62 17.36
C LEU A 33 -7.75 11.93 18.87
N LYS A 34 -8.84 11.64 19.57
CA LYS A 34 -8.97 11.88 21.01
C LYS A 34 -7.99 11.02 21.81
N ASP A 35 -7.88 9.74 21.46
CA ASP A 35 -6.95 8.80 22.10
C ASP A 35 -5.49 9.16 21.80
N SER A 36 -5.20 9.66 20.60
CA SER A 36 -3.86 10.10 20.18
C SER A 36 -3.39 11.35 20.94
N VAL A 37 -4.30 12.27 21.25
CA VAL A 37 -3.99 13.49 22.03
C VAL A 37 -3.74 13.13 23.50
N GLN A 38 -4.53 12.22 24.07
CA GLN A 38 -4.37 11.76 25.46
C GLN A 38 -3.02 11.04 25.66
N LYS A 39 -2.65 10.13 24.74
CA LYS A 39 -1.39 9.37 24.80
C LYS A 39 -0.13 10.24 24.67
N LYS A 40 -0.23 11.35 23.92
CA LYS A 40 0.87 12.30 23.71
C LYS A 40 1.26 13.10 24.96
N ILE A 41 0.42 13.10 25.99
CA ILE A 41 0.69 13.75 27.28
C ILE A 41 1.50 12.83 28.20
N GLU A 42 1.41 11.49 28.03
CA GLU A 42 2.08 10.50 28.88
C GLU A 42 3.47 10.05 28.34
N GLU A 43 3.70 10.03 27.02
CA GLU A 43 4.90 9.44 26.40
C GLU A 43 6.20 10.29 26.44
N LYS A 44 6.21 11.45 27.10
CA LYS A 44 7.29 12.44 26.93
C LYS A 44 8.65 12.07 27.57
N SER A 45 8.76 10.97 28.34
CA SER A 45 10.03 10.51 28.93
C SER A 45 10.65 9.26 28.27
N ASP A 46 9.88 8.46 27.53
CA ASP A 46 10.29 7.09 27.15
C ASP A 46 10.72 6.93 25.67
N ALA A 47 10.53 7.98 24.87
CA ALA A 47 10.78 7.95 23.42
C ALA A 47 12.25 7.69 23.03
N ALA A 48 13.22 8.12 23.86
CA ALA A 48 14.64 7.98 23.56
C ALA A 48 15.15 6.54 23.72
N THR A 49 14.63 5.81 24.71
CA THR A 49 15.01 4.43 25.02
C THR A 49 14.34 3.44 24.06
N SER A 50 13.09 3.73 23.66
CA SER A 50 12.29 2.88 22.78
C SER A 50 12.83 2.87 21.33
N SER A 51 13.26 4.03 20.80
CA SER A 51 13.88 4.13 19.47
C SER A 51 15.19 3.34 19.34
N ALA A 52 15.99 3.25 20.40
CA ALA A 52 17.25 2.50 20.40
C ALA A 52 17.04 0.98 20.48
N LEU A 53 15.98 0.52 21.15
CA LEU A 53 15.66 -0.91 21.26
C LEU A 53 15.06 -1.47 19.96
N LEU A 54 14.28 -0.67 19.22
CA LEU A 54 13.65 -1.00 17.94
C LEU A 54 14.64 -1.32 16.79
N GLY A 55 15.89 -0.86 16.91
CA GLY A 55 16.96 -1.18 15.95
C GLY A 55 17.59 -2.56 16.17
N LEU A 56 17.46 -3.13 17.38
CA LEU A 56 18.09 -4.38 17.79
C LEU A 56 17.09 -5.55 17.94
N VAL A 57 15.82 -5.25 18.18
CA VAL A 57 14.70 -6.21 18.26
C VAL A 57 13.75 -5.95 17.10
N GLY A 58 13.28 -7.01 16.43
CA GLY A 58 12.33 -6.88 15.33
C GLY A 58 11.05 -6.16 15.76
N ILE A 59 10.52 -5.28 14.90
CA ILE A 59 9.29 -4.53 15.15
C ILE A 59 8.09 -5.49 15.21
N SER A 60 7.37 -5.47 16.33
CA SER A 60 6.15 -6.27 16.54
C SER A 60 5.02 -5.80 15.62
N GLN A 61 3.98 -6.61 15.44
CA GLN A 61 2.85 -6.22 14.58
C GLN A 61 2.06 -5.02 15.16
N GLU A 62 1.93 -4.92 16.48
CA GLU A 62 1.23 -3.80 17.12
C GLU A 62 2.00 -2.48 16.93
N GLU A 63 3.32 -2.52 17.05
CA GLU A 63 4.19 -1.38 16.75
C GLU A 63 4.15 -1.03 15.26
N GLU A 64 4.20 -2.01 14.37
CA GLU A 64 4.06 -1.82 12.92
C GLU A 64 2.76 -1.06 12.59
N ILE A 65 1.63 -1.47 13.19
CA ILE A 65 0.33 -0.80 13.02
C ILE A 65 0.36 0.62 13.57
N THR A 66 1.00 0.84 14.71
CA THR A 66 1.11 2.16 15.34
C THR A 66 1.92 3.14 14.47
N ILE A 67 3.08 2.68 13.97
CA ILE A 67 3.93 3.44 13.04
C ILE A 67 3.15 3.75 11.76
N GLY A 68 2.48 2.74 11.20
CA GLY A 68 1.62 2.85 10.04
C GLY A 68 0.55 3.94 10.17
N ARG A 69 -0.20 3.89 11.27
CA ARG A 69 -1.26 4.84 11.58
C ARG A 69 -0.73 6.27 11.67
N GLN A 70 0.42 6.47 12.31
CA GLN A 70 1.03 7.79 12.41
C GLN A 70 1.43 8.33 11.02
N ILE A 71 2.08 7.50 10.21
CA ILE A 71 2.49 7.88 8.84
C ILE A 71 1.26 8.20 7.98
N ALA A 72 0.23 7.34 8.00
CA ALA A 72 -1.02 7.56 7.29
C ALA A 72 -1.71 8.87 7.73
N GLY A 73 -1.74 9.16 9.04
CA GLY A 73 -2.30 10.41 9.55
C GLY A 73 -1.56 11.66 9.05
N ASN A 74 -0.23 11.61 8.98
CA ASN A 74 0.56 12.71 8.43
C ASN A 74 0.32 12.90 6.92
N LEU A 75 0.23 11.79 6.17
CA LEU A 75 -0.07 11.85 4.74
C LEU A 75 -1.45 12.46 4.49
N LEU A 76 -2.47 12.03 5.23
CA LEU A 76 -3.83 12.55 5.14
C LEU A 76 -3.95 14.01 5.61
N GLY A 77 -3.08 14.44 6.53
CA GLY A 77 -2.96 15.85 6.91
C GLY A 77 -2.35 16.73 5.81
N ALA A 78 -1.50 16.16 4.95
CA ALA A 78 -0.88 16.86 3.83
C ALA A 78 -1.71 16.82 2.54
N SER A 79 -2.39 15.69 2.28
CA SER A 79 -3.27 15.50 1.12
C SER A 79 -4.53 14.76 1.55
N ALA A 80 -5.67 15.45 1.45
CA ALA A 80 -6.97 14.90 1.83
C ALA A 80 -7.39 13.77 0.88
N LEU A 81 -8.28 12.90 1.34
CA LEU A 81 -8.94 11.92 0.47
C LEU A 81 -9.79 12.64 -0.60
N VAL A 82 -9.86 12.05 -1.79
CA VAL A 82 -10.84 12.42 -2.81
C VAL A 82 -12.24 12.30 -2.20
N LYS A 83 -13.04 13.37 -2.31
CA LYS A 83 -14.39 13.47 -1.73
C LYS A 83 -15.42 12.67 -2.53
N ASP A 84 -15.22 11.37 -2.62
CA ASP A 84 -16.10 10.42 -3.29
C ASP A 84 -16.16 9.11 -2.48
N GLN A 85 -17.20 8.95 -1.68
CA GLN A 85 -17.39 7.75 -0.84
C GLN A 85 -17.52 6.46 -1.67
N GLY A 86 -18.06 6.56 -2.88
CA GLY A 86 -18.19 5.42 -3.80
C GLY A 86 -16.81 4.94 -4.26
N LEU A 87 -15.95 5.89 -4.65
CA LEU A 87 -14.55 5.61 -5.00
C LEU A 87 -13.79 4.99 -3.83
N GLN A 88 -13.86 5.60 -2.64
CA GLN A 88 -13.13 5.09 -1.47
C GLN A 88 -13.58 3.66 -1.14
N SER A 89 -14.89 3.41 -1.14
CA SER A 89 -15.46 2.08 -0.85
C SER A 89 -15.04 1.05 -1.90
N TYR A 90 -15.06 1.43 -3.19
CA TYR A 90 -14.65 0.58 -4.29
C TYR A 90 -13.16 0.16 -4.18
N VAL A 91 -12.27 1.14 -4.01
CA VAL A 91 -10.81 0.87 -3.88
C VAL A 91 -10.51 0.01 -2.65
N ASN A 92 -11.22 0.26 -1.54
CA ASN A 92 -11.06 -0.53 -0.33
C ASN A 92 -11.52 -1.99 -0.51
N ASN A 93 -12.61 -2.22 -1.23
CA ASN A 93 -13.09 -3.57 -1.56
C ASN A 93 -12.10 -4.32 -2.47
N VAL A 94 -11.62 -3.68 -3.53
CA VAL A 94 -10.63 -4.28 -4.45
C VAL A 94 -9.34 -4.60 -3.70
N GLY A 95 -8.80 -3.63 -2.94
CA GLY A 95 -7.56 -3.82 -2.19
C GLY A 95 -7.65 -4.91 -1.14
N ARG A 96 -8.74 -4.97 -0.36
CA ARG A 96 -8.94 -6.03 0.63
C ARG A 96 -9.09 -7.41 -0.02
N TRP A 97 -9.75 -7.48 -1.18
CA TRP A 97 -9.82 -8.72 -1.95
C TRP A 97 -8.43 -9.20 -2.37
N VAL A 98 -7.60 -8.31 -2.94
CA VAL A 98 -6.21 -8.66 -3.32
C VAL A 98 -5.37 -9.04 -2.10
N ALA A 99 -5.47 -8.28 -1.01
CA ALA A 99 -4.73 -8.53 0.23
C ALA A 99 -5.12 -9.87 0.90
N SER A 100 -6.36 -10.31 0.76
CA SER A 100 -6.81 -11.62 1.26
C SER A 100 -6.11 -12.81 0.58
N GLN A 101 -5.47 -12.60 -0.57
CA GLN A 101 -4.69 -13.61 -1.29
C GLN A 101 -3.22 -13.66 -0.84
N SER A 102 -2.84 -12.77 0.08
CA SER A 102 -1.51 -12.70 0.65
C SER A 102 -1.33 -13.63 1.85
N GLU A 103 -0.11 -13.70 2.35
CA GLU A 103 0.26 -14.39 3.59
C GLU A 103 -0.13 -13.62 4.88
N ARG A 104 -0.70 -12.41 4.77
CA ARG A 104 -1.19 -11.60 5.90
C ARG A 104 -2.66 -11.17 5.69
N PRO A 105 -3.61 -12.11 5.53
CA PRO A 105 -5.01 -11.78 5.26
C PRO A 105 -5.69 -11.07 6.45
N ASP A 106 -5.24 -11.35 7.68
CA ASP A 106 -5.84 -10.82 8.91
C ASP A 106 -5.29 -9.46 9.36
N LEU A 107 -4.35 -8.87 8.60
CA LEU A 107 -3.91 -7.51 8.87
C LEU A 107 -5.05 -6.52 8.59
N ALA A 108 -5.17 -5.47 9.39
CA ALA A 108 -6.17 -4.42 9.18
C ALA A 108 -5.81 -3.58 7.95
N TRP A 109 -6.22 -4.02 6.77
CA TRP A 109 -5.93 -3.34 5.51
C TRP A 109 -6.87 -2.14 5.27
N HIS A 110 -6.26 -1.02 4.91
CA HIS A 110 -6.90 0.25 4.60
C HIS A 110 -6.38 0.77 3.26
N PHE A 111 -7.29 1.04 2.33
CA PHE A 111 -6.97 1.61 1.03
C PHE A 111 -7.74 2.91 0.82
N GLY A 112 -7.13 3.88 0.14
CA GLY A 112 -7.81 5.12 -0.22
C GLY A 112 -7.19 5.83 -1.41
N VAL A 113 -7.93 6.78 -1.95
CA VAL A 113 -7.45 7.68 -3.01
C VAL A 113 -7.32 9.09 -2.44
N ILE A 114 -6.13 9.68 -2.54
CA ILE A 114 -5.82 11.05 -2.10
C ILE A 114 -5.92 12.05 -3.26
N GLU A 115 -6.32 13.28 -2.94
CA GLU A 115 -6.50 14.38 -3.88
C GLU A 115 -5.13 14.98 -4.24
N SER A 116 -4.43 14.29 -5.14
CA SER A 116 -3.20 14.76 -5.79
C SER A 116 -3.23 14.41 -7.28
N SER A 117 -2.83 15.37 -8.12
CA SER A 117 -2.68 15.19 -9.57
C SER A 117 -1.41 14.44 -9.94
N ASP A 118 -0.45 14.31 -9.02
CA ASP A 118 0.76 13.52 -9.25
C ASP A 118 0.38 12.08 -9.54
N VAL A 119 1.18 11.36 -10.30
CA VAL A 119 1.02 9.93 -10.52
C VAL A 119 1.84 9.22 -9.45
N ASN A 120 1.20 8.69 -8.40
CA ASN A 120 1.90 7.88 -7.41
C ASN A 120 1.00 6.95 -6.59
N ALA A 121 1.61 5.99 -5.90
CA ALA A 121 1.03 5.24 -4.81
C ALA A 121 1.99 5.21 -3.61
N PHE A 122 1.45 4.92 -2.43
CA PHE A 122 2.20 4.89 -1.19
C PHE A 122 1.72 3.75 -0.32
N ALA A 123 2.64 2.91 0.14
CA ALA A 123 2.41 1.98 1.23
C ALA A 123 2.92 2.57 2.56
N ALA A 124 2.19 2.36 3.64
CA ALA A 124 2.71 2.54 4.99
C ALA A 124 2.61 1.21 5.74
N PRO A 125 3.50 0.97 6.73
CA PRO A 125 3.46 -0.25 7.54
C PRO A 125 2.07 -0.49 8.15
N GLY A 126 1.75 -1.73 8.48
CA GLY A 126 0.50 -2.03 9.18
C GLY A 126 -0.75 -1.98 8.30
N GLY A 127 -0.58 -1.92 6.97
CA GLY A 127 -1.66 -2.18 6.01
C GLY A 127 -2.35 -0.95 5.45
N TYR A 128 -1.73 0.24 5.49
CA TYR A 128 -2.30 1.46 4.90
C TYR A 128 -1.71 1.70 3.52
N ILE A 129 -2.55 1.80 2.48
CA ILE A 129 -2.12 2.01 1.10
C ILE A 129 -2.94 3.16 0.49
N PHE A 130 -2.28 4.11 -0.15
CA PHE A 130 -2.92 5.25 -0.77
C PHE A 130 -2.49 5.39 -2.22
N LEU A 131 -3.46 5.62 -3.12
CA LEU A 131 -3.19 6.03 -4.49
C LEU A 131 -3.47 7.51 -4.65
N THR A 132 -2.74 8.20 -5.51
CA THR A 132 -3.13 9.54 -5.93
C THR A 132 -4.28 9.50 -6.94
N ARG A 133 -5.07 10.57 -7.00
CA ARG A 133 -6.08 10.77 -8.06
C ARG A 133 -5.44 10.72 -9.46
N GLY A 134 -4.23 11.27 -9.63
CA GLY A 134 -3.48 11.22 -10.87
C GLY A 134 -3.21 9.79 -11.35
N LEU A 135 -2.64 8.94 -10.48
CA LEU A 135 -2.41 7.53 -10.82
C LEU A 135 -3.72 6.80 -11.11
N TYR A 136 -4.74 6.97 -10.26
CA TYR A 136 -6.03 6.33 -10.47
C TYR A 136 -6.66 6.69 -11.83
N SER A 137 -6.48 7.93 -12.28
CA SER A 137 -7.02 8.43 -13.55
C SER A 137 -6.32 7.84 -14.78
N LEU A 138 -5.08 7.34 -14.64
CA LEU A 138 -4.37 6.64 -15.72
C LEU A 138 -4.88 5.21 -15.93
N LEU A 139 -5.42 4.58 -14.88
CA LEU A 139 -5.87 3.20 -14.90
C LEU A 139 -7.12 3.03 -15.79
N GLN A 140 -7.15 1.93 -16.54
CA GLN A 140 -8.21 1.67 -17.53
C GLN A 140 -9.19 0.59 -17.07
N ASN A 141 -8.83 -0.24 -16.10
CA ASN A 141 -9.65 -1.35 -15.65
C ASN A 141 -9.31 -1.78 -14.19
N GLU A 142 -10.12 -2.67 -13.62
CA GLU A 142 -9.97 -3.11 -12.21
C GLU A 142 -8.73 -4.01 -12.01
N ALA A 143 -8.30 -4.76 -13.03
CA ALA A 143 -7.08 -5.56 -12.93
C ALA A 143 -5.82 -4.69 -12.82
N GLU A 144 -5.76 -3.56 -13.53
CA GLU A 144 -4.67 -2.60 -13.42
C GLU A 144 -4.59 -2.01 -12.00
N LEU A 145 -5.75 -1.65 -11.42
CA LEU A 145 -5.83 -1.25 -10.02
C LEU A 145 -5.36 -2.36 -9.08
N ALA A 146 -5.80 -3.60 -9.32
CA ALA A 146 -5.38 -4.74 -8.52
C ALA A 146 -3.86 -5.01 -8.62
N GLY A 147 -3.26 -4.80 -9.79
CA GLY A 147 -1.82 -4.91 -10.00
C GLY A 147 -1.04 -3.86 -9.20
N VAL A 148 -1.44 -2.59 -9.27
CA VAL A 148 -0.83 -1.50 -8.48
C VAL A 148 -0.99 -1.77 -6.98
N LEU A 149 -2.21 -2.11 -6.53
CA LEU A 149 -2.46 -2.43 -5.13
C LEU A 149 -1.67 -3.65 -4.66
N GLY A 150 -1.55 -4.68 -5.51
CA GLY A 150 -0.75 -5.87 -5.24
C GLY A 150 0.73 -5.55 -5.02
N HIS A 151 1.26 -4.58 -5.77
CA HIS A 151 2.64 -4.08 -5.61
C HIS A 151 2.83 -3.41 -4.25
N GLU A 152 1.93 -2.49 -3.88
CA GLU A 152 1.95 -1.83 -2.57
C GLU A 152 1.76 -2.81 -1.40
N ILE A 153 0.88 -3.80 -1.56
CA ILE A 153 0.72 -4.91 -0.59
C ILE A 153 2.05 -5.68 -0.46
N GLY A 154 2.76 -5.91 -1.57
CA GLY A 154 4.09 -6.50 -1.61
C GLY A 154 5.09 -5.79 -0.68
N HIS A 155 5.13 -4.46 -0.71
CA HIS A 155 6.00 -3.68 0.19
C HIS A 155 5.65 -3.86 1.66
N VAL A 156 4.35 -3.91 2.00
CA VAL A 156 3.89 -4.11 3.38
C VAL A 156 4.22 -5.52 3.87
N ILE A 157 3.90 -6.57 3.10
CA ILE A 157 4.13 -7.95 3.55
C ILE A 157 5.63 -8.26 3.69
N ARG A 158 6.49 -7.68 2.85
CA ARG A 158 7.95 -7.82 2.94
C ARG A 158 8.61 -6.81 3.87
N LYS A 159 7.80 -5.95 4.51
CA LYS A 159 8.23 -4.94 5.48
C LYS A 159 9.33 -4.02 4.93
N HIS A 160 9.27 -3.68 3.64
CA HIS A 160 10.32 -2.92 2.96
C HIS A 160 10.58 -1.56 3.62
N HIS A 161 9.53 -0.79 3.92
CA HIS A 161 9.68 0.50 4.58
C HIS A 161 10.11 0.38 6.05
N LEU A 162 9.67 -0.66 6.78
CA LEU A 162 10.15 -0.91 8.14
C LEU A 162 11.66 -1.20 8.16
N LYS A 163 12.18 -1.94 7.18
CA LYS A 163 13.63 -2.20 7.06
C LYS A 163 14.42 -0.89 6.86
N ILE A 164 13.90 0.04 6.06
CA ILE A 164 14.50 1.38 5.90
C ILE A 164 14.44 2.16 7.23
N LEU A 165 13.31 2.12 7.94
CA LEU A 165 13.18 2.77 9.25
C LEU A 165 14.22 2.25 10.23
N GLN A 166 14.39 0.93 10.32
CA GLN A 166 15.38 0.30 11.19
C GLN A 166 16.81 0.71 10.81
N GLN A 167 17.16 0.67 9.51
CA GLN A 167 18.47 1.11 9.03
C GLN A 167 18.75 2.57 9.37
N SER A 168 17.78 3.46 9.15
CA SER A 168 17.94 4.88 9.47
C SER A 168 18.08 5.14 10.98
N SER A 169 17.36 4.38 11.82
CA SER A 169 17.47 4.48 13.28
C SER A 169 18.82 3.99 13.79
N LEU A 170 19.38 2.94 13.19
CA LEU A 170 20.73 2.43 13.50
C LEU A 170 21.82 3.43 13.08
N VAL A 171 21.67 4.04 11.90
CA VAL A 171 22.60 5.09 11.42
C VAL A 171 22.52 6.33 12.30
N ASP A 172 21.33 6.73 12.76
CA ASP A 172 21.18 7.84 13.70
C ASP A 172 21.82 7.55 15.06
N LEU A 173 21.84 6.30 15.51
CA LEU A 173 22.49 5.91 16.76
C LEU A 173 24.02 5.94 16.64
N GLY A 174 24.57 5.41 15.53
CA GLY A 174 25.99 5.51 15.20
C GLY A 174 26.44 6.95 14.90
N GLY A 175 25.55 7.73 14.30
CA GLY A 175 25.71 9.15 14.00
C GLY A 175 25.66 10.01 15.27
N LYS A 176 24.72 9.80 16.20
CA LYS A 176 24.64 10.54 17.48
C LYS A 176 25.84 10.30 18.40
N LEU A 177 26.55 9.17 18.25
CA LEU A 177 27.86 8.97 18.88
C LEU A 177 28.96 9.85 18.25
N ILE A 178 28.76 10.33 17.02
CA ILE A 178 29.74 11.08 16.21
C ILE A 178 29.35 12.57 16.02
N SER A 179 28.07 12.95 16.09
CA SER A 179 27.55 14.25 15.63
C SER A 179 26.92 15.09 16.75
N LYS A 180 27.72 15.40 17.78
CA LYS A 180 27.53 16.63 18.54
C LYS A 180 28.08 17.80 17.69
N ARG A 181 27.27 18.28 16.73
CA ARG A 181 27.33 19.59 16.03
C ARG A 181 26.84 19.43 14.59
N ILE A 182 25.81 20.21 14.23
CA ILE A 182 25.72 21.13 13.08
C ILE A 182 24.23 21.46 12.87
N GLY A 183 23.89 22.74 12.94
CA GLY A 183 22.56 23.27 12.63
C GLY A 183 22.50 23.85 11.22
N GLY A 184 21.32 23.87 10.60
CA GLY A 184 21.06 24.66 9.39
C GLY A 184 19.82 24.28 8.56
N ASN A 185 18.93 25.28 8.46
CA ASN A 185 17.98 25.65 7.37
C ASN A 185 16.61 24.97 7.20
N ASP A 186 15.60 25.84 7.13
CA ASP A 186 14.34 25.77 7.90
C ASP A 186 13.06 25.85 7.03
N LYS A 187 13.12 25.44 5.75
CA LYS A 187 11.94 25.50 4.84
C LYS A 187 11.61 24.20 4.11
N VAL A 188 12.55 23.27 4.01
CA VAL A 188 12.29 21.89 3.55
C VAL A 188 11.91 20.99 4.74
N GLN A 189 12.23 21.42 5.97
CA GLN A 189 11.92 20.73 7.24
C GLN A 189 10.45 20.74 7.66
N LYS A 190 9.58 21.55 7.04
CA LYS A 190 8.15 21.63 7.42
C LYS A 190 7.24 20.64 6.70
N LEU A 191 7.69 20.06 5.58
CA LEU A 191 7.00 18.94 4.92
C LEU A 191 7.58 17.57 5.36
N ILE A 192 8.72 17.62 6.07
CA ILE A 192 9.63 16.50 6.32
C ILE A 192 9.81 16.33 7.83
N GLY A 193 8.76 15.84 8.48
CA GLY A 193 8.83 15.41 9.87
C GLY A 193 7.73 14.39 10.12
N ASN A 194 8.06 13.27 10.80
CA ASN A 194 7.14 12.24 11.31
C ASN A 194 6.82 11.03 10.39
N GLY A 195 7.71 10.63 9.47
CA GLY A 195 7.64 9.32 8.82
C GLY A 195 7.09 9.28 7.39
N ALA A 196 6.41 10.34 6.94
CA ALA A 196 6.02 10.51 5.54
C ALA A 196 7.24 10.58 4.60
N GLU A 197 8.38 11.11 5.08
CA GLU A 197 9.64 11.11 4.32
C GLU A 197 10.11 9.69 4.00
N ILE A 198 9.92 8.72 4.90
CA ILE A 198 10.40 7.35 4.68
C ILE A 198 9.60 6.63 3.60
N VAL A 199 8.29 6.87 3.53
CA VAL A 199 7.46 6.35 2.44
C VAL A 199 7.77 7.03 1.11
N ALA A 200 8.24 8.28 1.16
CA ALA A 200 8.72 9.02 0.01
C ALA A 200 10.21 8.75 -0.34
N ARG A 201 10.92 7.88 0.40
CA ARG A 201 12.31 7.48 0.09
C ARG A 201 12.30 6.36 -0.93
N SER A 202 13.27 6.43 -1.85
CA SER A 202 13.52 5.38 -2.82
C SER A 202 13.85 4.06 -2.11
N LEU A 203 13.17 3.00 -2.50
CA LEU A 203 13.48 1.65 -2.07
C LEU A 203 14.63 1.05 -2.88
N ASP A 204 15.26 0.00 -2.33
CA ASP A 204 16.25 -0.79 -3.08
C ASP A 204 15.61 -1.44 -4.32
N LYS A 205 16.32 -1.49 -5.45
CA LYS A 205 15.80 -2.08 -6.69
C LYS A 205 15.32 -3.52 -6.50
N ASN A 206 15.95 -4.32 -5.62
CA ASN A 206 15.51 -5.69 -5.40
C ASN A 206 14.18 -5.76 -4.64
N ALA A 207 13.90 -4.78 -3.76
CA ALA A 207 12.62 -4.66 -3.07
C ALA A 207 11.48 -4.40 -4.07
N GLU A 208 11.75 -3.59 -5.09
CA GLU A 208 10.84 -3.29 -6.19
C GLU A 208 10.55 -4.53 -7.05
N PHE A 209 11.60 -5.24 -7.48
CA PHE A 209 11.44 -6.47 -8.23
C PHE A 209 10.73 -7.56 -7.42
N GLU A 210 10.93 -7.58 -6.09
CA GLU A 210 10.19 -8.48 -5.21
C GLU A 210 8.70 -8.11 -5.12
N ALA A 211 8.39 -6.84 -4.90
CA ALA A 211 7.02 -6.35 -4.85
C ALA A 211 6.28 -6.59 -6.18
N ASP A 212 6.97 -6.43 -7.31
CA ASP A 212 6.46 -6.74 -8.66
C ASP A 212 6.04 -8.20 -8.83
N ARG A 213 6.93 -9.13 -8.45
CA ARG A 213 6.61 -10.56 -8.54
C ARG A 213 5.44 -10.93 -7.63
N ILE A 214 5.39 -10.35 -6.43
CA ILE A 214 4.27 -10.56 -5.50
C ILE A 214 2.98 -10.03 -6.10
N ALA A 215 2.98 -8.82 -6.66
CA ALA A 215 1.81 -8.19 -7.23
C ALA A 215 1.15 -9.05 -8.31
N VAL A 216 1.96 -9.58 -9.24
CA VAL A 216 1.49 -10.47 -10.30
C VAL A 216 0.85 -11.73 -9.71
N VAL A 217 1.47 -12.33 -8.71
CA VAL A 217 0.93 -13.53 -8.04
C VAL A 217 -0.38 -13.22 -7.29
N LEU A 218 -0.45 -12.10 -6.57
CA LEU A 218 -1.65 -11.71 -5.84
C LEU A 218 -2.80 -11.38 -6.79
N ALA A 219 -2.54 -10.64 -7.88
CA ALA A 219 -3.52 -10.33 -8.91
C ALA A 219 -4.06 -11.62 -9.55
N ALA A 220 -3.17 -12.54 -9.95
CA ALA A 220 -3.54 -13.83 -10.52
C ALA A 220 -4.41 -14.67 -9.56
N ARG A 221 -4.01 -14.79 -8.28
CA ARG A 221 -4.78 -15.50 -7.24
C ARG A 221 -6.16 -14.88 -7.01
N ALA A 222 -6.25 -13.55 -7.07
CA ALA A 222 -7.48 -12.81 -6.95
C ALA A 222 -8.39 -12.91 -8.19
N GLY A 223 -7.93 -13.58 -9.27
CA GLY A 223 -8.66 -13.77 -10.52
C GLY A 223 -8.54 -12.62 -11.52
N TYR A 224 -7.64 -11.68 -11.27
CA TYR A 224 -7.31 -10.59 -12.19
C TYR A 224 -6.28 -11.02 -13.23
N ASP A 225 -6.23 -10.26 -14.33
CA ASP A 225 -5.20 -10.44 -15.34
C ASP A 225 -3.79 -10.23 -14.74
N ALA A 226 -2.94 -11.25 -14.87
CA ALA A 226 -1.58 -11.25 -14.35
C ALA A 226 -0.68 -10.24 -15.08
N PHE A 227 -1.03 -9.83 -16.30
CA PHE A 227 -0.28 -8.86 -17.11
C PHE A 227 -0.66 -7.40 -16.84
N ALA A 228 -1.64 -7.15 -15.97
CA ALA A 228 -2.13 -5.80 -15.73
C ALA A 228 -1.10 -4.86 -15.08
N LEU A 229 -0.23 -5.35 -14.18
CA LEU A 229 0.86 -4.52 -13.64
C LEU A 229 1.91 -4.17 -14.72
N PRO A 230 2.43 -5.11 -15.53
CA PRO A 230 3.25 -4.80 -16.70
C PRO A 230 2.63 -3.72 -17.61
N GLU A 231 1.33 -3.79 -17.89
CA GLU A 231 0.63 -2.77 -18.70
C GLU A 231 0.67 -1.38 -18.04
N VAL A 232 0.45 -1.30 -16.72
CA VAL A 232 0.55 -0.03 -15.98
C VAL A 232 1.98 0.53 -16.03
N LEU A 233 3.00 -0.32 -15.86
CA LEU A 233 4.41 0.08 -15.95
C LEU A 233 4.76 0.62 -17.34
N GLN A 234 4.26 0.00 -18.41
CA GLN A 234 4.44 0.50 -19.78
C GLN A 234 3.79 1.88 -19.96
N LYS A 235 2.56 2.08 -19.45
CA LYS A 235 1.89 3.39 -19.51
C LYS A 235 2.71 4.46 -18.81
N ILE A 236 3.16 4.19 -17.57
CA ILE A 236 4.00 5.10 -16.80
C ILE A 236 5.30 5.43 -17.56
N GLY A 237 5.95 4.43 -18.17
CA GLY A 237 7.15 4.64 -18.98
C GLY A 237 6.92 5.54 -20.19
N HIS A 238 5.72 5.51 -20.78
CA HIS A 238 5.35 6.41 -21.87
C HIS A 238 5.14 7.85 -21.36
N PHE A 239 4.38 8.05 -20.29
CA PHE A 239 4.11 9.38 -19.70
C PHE A 239 5.38 10.06 -19.14
N ALA A 240 6.36 9.27 -18.71
CA ALA A 240 7.64 9.74 -18.17
C ALA A 240 8.45 10.65 -19.08
N ASN A 241 8.34 10.45 -20.39
CA ASN A 241 9.12 11.20 -21.35
C ASN A 241 8.56 12.60 -21.61
N ASP A 242 7.28 12.82 -21.27
CA ASP A 242 6.52 14.00 -21.69
C ASP A 242 5.87 14.81 -20.54
N ASP A 243 5.82 14.28 -19.30
CA ASP A 243 5.09 14.91 -18.18
C ASP A 243 5.86 14.87 -16.83
N GLY A 244 5.89 16.00 -16.12
CA GLY A 244 6.49 16.11 -14.78
C GLY A 244 5.66 15.46 -13.66
N SER A 245 4.41 15.08 -13.92
CA SER A 245 3.49 14.48 -12.94
C SER A 245 3.96 13.13 -12.37
N VAL A 246 4.87 12.42 -13.05
CA VAL A 246 5.47 11.16 -12.59
C VAL A 246 6.78 11.35 -11.82
N ALA A 247 7.25 12.58 -11.63
CA ALA A 247 8.51 12.85 -10.94
C ALA A 247 8.51 12.32 -9.49
N LEU A 248 7.35 12.27 -8.84
CA LEU A 248 7.22 11.72 -7.48
C LEU A 248 7.29 10.18 -7.48
N LEU A 249 6.72 9.53 -8.49
CA LEU A 249 6.83 8.08 -8.68
C LEU A 249 8.29 7.67 -8.88
N PHE A 250 9.04 8.36 -9.74
CA PHE A 250 10.43 7.98 -10.00
C PHE A 250 11.41 8.32 -8.87
N LYS A 251 10.98 9.11 -7.88
CA LYS A 251 11.73 9.27 -6.63
C LYS A 251 11.55 8.07 -5.71
N THR A 252 10.42 7.38 -5.80
CA THR A 252 10.06 6.28 -4.90
C THR A 252 10.34 4.91 -5.52
N HIS A 253 10.18 4.79 -6.84
CA HIS A 253 10.37 3.58 -7.63
C HIS A 253 11.34 3.82 -8.80
N PRO A 254 12.18 2.83 -9.19
CA PRO A 254 13.06 2.93 -10.34
C PRO A 254 12.26 2.98 -11.66
N LEU A 255 12.94 3.37 -12.74
CA LEU A 255 12.34 3.44 -14.07
C LEU A 255 11.73 2.09 -14.50
N PRO A 256 10.64 2.10 -15.29
CA PRO A 256 9.88 0.89 -15.59
C PRO A 256 10.64 -0.16 -16.40
N ASP A 257 11.63 0.23 -17.22
CA ASP A 257 12.33 -0.67 -18.14
C ASP A 257 13.01 -1.85 -17.43
N ASP A 258 13.80 -1.57 -16.38
CA ASP A 258 14.45 -2.61 -15.56
C ASP A 258 13.41 -3.55 -14.94
N ARG A 259 12.29 -2.98 -14.46
CA ARG A 259 11.21 -3.73 -13.80
C ARG A 259 10.47 -4.63 -14.79
N LEU A 260 10.18 -4.13 -15.97
CA LEU A 260 9.53 -4.87 -17.06
C LEU A 260 10.39 -6.04 -17.52
N GLU A 261 11.71 -5.84 -17.68
CA GLU A 261 12.64 -6.92 -18.01
C GLU A 261 12.60 -8.03 -16.94
N LYS A 262 12.74 -7.66 -15.66
CA LYS A 262 12.73 -8.64 -14.56
C LYS A 262 11.39 -9.33 -14.38
N LEU A 263 10.28 -8.64 -14.60
CA LEU A 263 8.96 -9.23 -14.60
C LEU A 263 8.78 -10.20 -15.76
N GLY A 264 9.18 -9.82 -16.97
CA GLY A 264 9.11 -10.71 -18.14
C GLY A 264 9.85 -12.03 -17.90
N LEU A 265 11.06 -11.97 -17.35
CA LEU A 265 11.84 -13.16 -16.99
C LEU A 265 11.19 -14.00 -15.87
N ALA A 266 10.57 -13.34 -14.88
CA ALA A 266 9.94 -14.02 -13.75
C ALA A 266 8.61 -14.70 -14.12
N MET A 267 7.85 -14.07 -15.01
CA MET A 267 6.57 -14.57 -15.51
C MET A 267 6.80 -15.70 -16.51
N ASN A 268 7.62 -15.46 -17.55
CA ASN A 268 7.87 -16.38 -18.67
C ASN A 268 6.55 -17.07 -19.12
N ASP A 269 6.64 -18.30 -19.60
CA ASP A 269 5.48 -19.10 -20.03
C ASP A 269 4.58 -19.56 -18.85
N ARG A 270 4.94 -19.25 -17.59
CA ARG A 270 4.25 -19.81 -16.40
C ARG A 270 2.86 -19.23 -16.18
N LEU A 271 2.63 -18.03 -16.69
CA LEU A 271 1.38 -17.29 -16.49
C LEU A 271 0.58 -17.10 -17.79
N GLU A 272 1.08 -17.60 -18.92
CA GLU A 272 0.38 -17.53 -20.22
C GLU A 272 -0.98 -18.25 -20.16
N ASP A 273 -1.04 -19.38 -19.45
CA ASP A 273 -2.26 -20.16 -19.28
C ASP A 273 -3.19 -19.66 -18.16
N VAL A 274 -2.73 -18.69 -17.36
CA VAL A 274 -3.52 -18.15 -16.24
C VAL A 274 -4.54 -17.14 -16.76
N LYS A 275 -5.78 -17.60 -16.92
CA LYS A 275 -6.89 -16.76 -17.41
C LYS A 275 -7.45 -15.85 -16.32
N GLY A 276 -6.92 -14.62 -16.24
CA GLY A 276 -7.47 -13.54 -15.43
C GLY A 276 -8.51 -12.69 -16.15
N LYS A 277 -9.17 -11.80 -15.41
CA LYS A 277 -10.13 -10.83 -15.98
C LYS A 277 -9.66 -9.40 -15.77
N THR A 278 -9.83 -8.55 -16.78
CA THR A 278 -9.56 -7.10 -16.69
C THR A 278 -10.67 -6.34 -15.97
N LEU A 279 -11.93 -6.79 -16.11
CA LEU A 279 -13.12 -6.24 -15.45
C LEU A 279 -13.36 -4.74 -15.70
N VAL A 280 -13.18 -4.29 -16.96
CA VAL A 280 -13.37 -2.90 -17.40
C VAL A 280 -14.70 -2.29 -16.93
N ALA A 281 -15.81 -3.03 -17.04
CA ALA A 281 -17.14 -2.53 -16.68
C ALA A 281 -17.37 -2.33 -15.16
N ARG A 282 -16.55 -2.97 -14.31
CA ARG A 282 -16.59 -2.77 -12.86
C ARG A 282 -15.73 -1.60 -12.39
N PHE A 283 -14.83 -1.12 -13.24
CA PHE A 283 -13.90 -0.08 -12.87
C PHE A 283 -14.61 1.25 -12.59
N TYR A 284 -14.55 1.69 -11.34
CA TYR A 284 -15.22 2.91 -10.90
C TYR A 284 -14.55 4.14 -11.53
N ARG A 285 -15.31 4.97 -12.24
CA ARG A 285 -14.80 6.22 -12.81
C ARG A 285 -15.11 7.37 -11.87
N ILE A 286 -14.08 8.16 -11.55
CA ILE A 286 -14.22 9.35 -10.69
C ILE A 286 -15.19 10.31 -11.38
N LYS A 287 -16.17 10.80 -10.62
CA LYS A 287 -17.09 11.82 -11.13
C LYS A 287 -16.31 13.12 -11.38
N PRO A 288 -16.56 13.83 -12.48
CA PRO A 288 -15.91 15.10 -12.77
C PRO A 288 -16.17 16.13 -11.67
#